data_AF-A0AAV3ZUI3-F1
#
_entry.id   AF-A0AAV3ZUI3-F1
#
_cell.length_a   1.000
_cell.length_b   1.000
_cell.length_c   1.000
_cell.angle_alpha   90.00
_cell.angle_beta   90.00
_cell.angle_gamma   90.00
#
_symmetry.space_group_name_H-M   'P 1'
#
loop_
_entity.id
_entity.type
_entity.pdbx_description
1 polymer ?
#
loop_
_entity_poly.entity_id
_entity_poly.type
_entity_poly.pdbx_seq_one_letter_code
_entity_poly.pdbx_strand_id
1 'polypeptide(L)'
;MSGRCLIKDLPPIAGLYFSPAGSHCPLHQSKIDEVTGLVTDCPNSRLDQLNSVSLTNLVFYSLRLISVNHICTVTKLTDIMSVSPILLLLGVLMITSVQGAVRYHDSEVYGNRKYSISRDRLSFNLAKMNDLCKQRGGYLLQIDDHQEYQNVVSLVAYSGHGPFMTGITDEGSEGHFYNYNDKTPAKYLKWRWFQPDNWWGENCVEIWTIGLNDLACGKTGRHICEIPV
;
A
#
# COMPACT_ATOMS: atom_id res chain seq x y z
N MET A 1 -6.08 -61.23 -15.66
CA MET A 1 -7.20 -61.31 -14.69
C MET A 1 -7.50 -59.90 -14.18
N SER A 2 -8.76 -59.64 -13.90
CA SER A 2 -9.47 -58.36 -13.95
C SER A 2 -8.94 -57.20 -13.10
N GLY A 3 -9.21 -55.97 -13.56
CA GLY A 3 -9.23 -54.76 -12.76
C GLY A 3 -9.61 -53.52 -13.57
N ARG A 4 -10.91 -53.33 -13.89
CA ARG A 4 -11.44 -52.01 -14.30
C ARG A 4 -11.64 -51.17 -13.04
N CYS A 5 -11.14 -49.94 -13.00
CA CYS A 5 -11.55 -48.95 -11.99
C CYS A 5 -12.26 -47.78 -12.68
N LEU A 6 -13.59 -47.75 -12.49
CA LEU A 6 -14.46 -46.61 -12.74
C LEU A 6 -14.31 -45.61 -11.57
N ILE A 7 -14.19 -44.32 -11.88
CA ILE A 7 -14.23 -43.23 -10.89
C ILE A 7 -15.68 -42.77 -10.78
N LYS A 8 -16.28 -42.89 -9.61
CA LYS A 8 -17.44 -42.08 -9.19
C LYS A 8 -17.36 -41.84 -7.68
N ASP A 9 -17.41 -40.56 -7.33
CA ASP A 9 -17.93 -39.95 -6.10
C ASP A 9 -17.55 -40.62 -4.76
N LEU A 10 -16.79 -39.93 -3.88
CA LEU A 10 -17.05 -39.86 -2.42
C LEU A 10 -16.06 -38.93 -1.67
N PRO A 11 -16.46 -38.38 -0.50
CA PRO A 11 -15.74 -37.36 0.29
C PRO A 11 -15.02 -38.00 1.53
N PRO A 12 -14.74 -37.29 2.65
CA PRO A 12 -13.39 -37.17 3.21
C PRO A 12 -13.15 -38.00 4.48
N ILE A 13 -12.06 -38.79 4.60
CA ILE A 13 -11.48 -39.17 5.92
C ILE A 13 -10.10 -39.84 5.81
N ALA A 14 -9.18 -39.35 6.66
CA ALA A 14 -8.10 -40.01 7.42
C ALA A 14 -7.35 -41.24 6.89
N GLY A 15 -6.02 -41.19 6.98
CA GLY A 15 -5.18 -42.37 7.23
C GLY A 15 -3.94 -42.50 6.34
N LEU A 16 -2.76 -42.41 6.96
CA LEU A 16 -1.43 -42.59 6.36
C LEU A 16 -1.19 -44.03 5.87
N TYR A 17 -0.54 -44.19 4.72
CA TYR A 17 0.23 -45.39 4.37
C TYR A 17 1.55 -45.00 3.66
N PHE A 18 2.65 -45.60 4.11
CA PHE A 18 4.01 -45.40 3.61
C PHE A 18 4.46 -46.59 2.73
N SER A 19 5.29 -46.25 1.72
CA SER A 19 6.33 -47.06 1.04
C SER A 19 5.86 -48.23 0.12
N PRO A 20 6.71 -48.77 -0.79
CA PRO A 20 8.09 -48.44 -1.15
C PRO A 20 8.31 -48.18 -2.65
N ALA A 21 9.55 -47.79 -2.97
CA ALA A 21 10.04 -47.42 -4.29
C ALA A 21 9.83 -48.47 -5.39
N GLY A 22 9.56 -47.96 -6.60
CA GLY A 22 9.99 -48.57 -7.86
C GLY A 22 9.05 -49.64 -8.42
N SER A 23 8.12 -49.20 -9.28
CA SER A 23 7.66 -49.84 -10.54
C SER A 23 6.18 -49.54 -10.77
N HIS A 24 5.84 -48.45 -11.48
CA HIS A 24 4.45 -48.18 -11.85
C HIS A 24 4.25 -47.95 -13.34
N CYS A 25 3.30 -48.76 -13.84
CA CYS A 25 2.52 -48.69 -15.06
C CYS A 25 2.41 -47.29 -15.72
N PRO A 26 2.62 -47.18 -17.04
CA PRO A 26 2.64 -45.91 -17.78
C PRO A 26 1.24 -45.37 -18.14
N LEU A 27 0.28 -45.44 -17.21
CA LEU A 27 -1.06 -44.87 -17.39
C LEU A 27 -1.55 -44.21 -16.10
N HIS A 28 -0.76 -43.29 -15.56
CA HIS A 28 -1.26 -42.20 -14.71
C HIS A 28 -0.30 -41.00 -14.57
N GLN A 29 0.59 -40.77 -15.53
CA GLN A 29 1.50 -39.61 -15.53
C GLN A 29 0.79 -38.32 -15.99
N SER A 30 -0.21 -38.41 -16.88
CA SER A 30 -0.94 -37.23 -17.36
C SER A 30 -1.78 -36.52 -16.30
N LYS A 31 -2.11 -37.19 -15.18
CA LYS A 31 -2.77 -36.59 -14.01
C LYS A 31 -1.81 -36.17 -12.89
N ILE A 32 -0.54 -36.58 -12.95
CA ILE A 32 0.52 -36.04 -12.08
C ILE A 32 1.12 -34.80 -12.73
N ASP A 33 1.25 -34.75 -14.06
CA ASP A 33 1.84 -33.61 -14.77
C ASP A 33 0.96 -32.35 -14.75
N GLU A 34 -0.34 -32.47 -14.46
CA GLU A 34 -1.21 -31.33 -14.14
C GLU A 34 -0.95 -30.75 -12.73
N VAL A 35 -0.29 -31.52 -11.84
CA VAL A 35 0.05 -31.12 -10.46
C VAL A 35 1.55 -30.79 -10.30
N THR A 36 2.46 -31.33 -11.13
CA THR A 36 3.91 -31.08 -11.01
C THR A 36 4.58 -30.37 -12.20
N GLY A 37 3.83 -29.93 -13.21
CA GLY A 37 4.33 -28.96 -14.20
C GLY A 37 5.59 -29.39 -14.97
N LEU A 38 5.72 -30.68 -15.28
CA LEU A 38 6.81 -31.21 -16.12
C LEU A 38 6.20 -31.87 -17.35
N VAL A 39 5.99 -31.09 -18.41
CA VAL A 39 5.77 -31.63 -19.76
C VAL A 39 7.08 -31.50 -20.53
N THR A 40 7.74 -32.64 -20.74
CA THR A 40 8.86 -32.80 -21.68
C THR A 40 8.35 -33.46 -22.96
N ASP A 41 7.80 -32.68 -23.88
CA ASP A 41 7.88 -32.94 -25.33
C ASP A 41 7.24 -31.80 -26.12
N CYS A 42 7.99 -31.23 -27.07
CA CYS A 42 7.51 -30.23 -28.04
C CYS A 42 7.45 -30.87 -29.42
N PRO A 43 6.27 -31.21 -29.97
CA PRO A 43 6.09 -31.38 -31.40
C PRO A 43 5.75 -30.02 -32.04
N ASN A 44 6.59 -29.58 -32.98
CA ASN A 44 6.32 -28.43 -33.84
C ASN A 44 5.02 -28.66 -34.64
N SER A 45 3.95 -27.91 -34.34
CA SER A 45 3.05 -27.29 -35.33
C SER A 45 1.83 -26.62 -34.67
N ARG A 46 1.43 -25.47 -35.23
CA ARG A 46 0.24 -24.63 -34.95
C ARG A 46 0.42 -23.50 -33.93
N LEU A 47 1.06 -22.44 -34.41
CA LEU A 47 1.11 -21.09 -33.85
C LEU A 47 -0.16 -20.26 -34.19
N ASP A 48 -1.35 -20.88 -34.22
CA ASP A 48 -2.55 -20.23 -34.77
C ASP A 48 -3.72 -20.03 -33.77
N GLN A 49 -3.54 -20.23 -32.45
CA GLN A 49 -4.67 -20.18 -31.50
C GLN A 49 -4.44 -19.48 -30.15
N LEU A 50 -3.53 -18.50 -30.04
CA LEU A 50 -3.47 -17.65 -28.84
C LEU A 50 -3.88 -16.21 -29.16
N ASN A 51 -5.18 -16.04 -29.44
CA ASN A 51 -5.85 -14.75 -29.32
C ASN A 51 -6.25 -14.54 -27.85
N SER A 52 -5.90 -13.37 -27.31
CA SER A 52 -6.33 -12.80 -26.02
C SER A 52 -5.86 -13.49 -24.73
N VAL A 53 -4.64 -13.17 -24.29
CA VAL A 53 -4.32 -13.12 -22.85
C VAL A 53 -3.76 -11.73 -22.54
N SER A 54 -4.40 -11.06 -21.59
CA SER A 54 -4.13 -9.67 -21.17
C SER A 54 -2.67 -9.47 -20.72
N LEU A 55 -2.07 -8.36 -21.16
CA LEU A 55 -0.67 -7.96 -20.95
C LEU A 55 -0.26 -7.68 -19.48
N THR A 56 -1.14 -7.90 -18.51
CA THR A 56 -0.89 -7.60 -17.09
C THR A 56 -0.14 -8.71 -16.32
N ASN A 57 0.00 -9.91 -16.88
CA ASN A 57 0.61 -11.06 -16.18
C ASN A 57 2.10 -11.34 -16.49
N LEU A 58 2.76 -10.50 -17.30
CA LEU A 58 4.16 -10.70 -17.68
C LEU A 58 5.19 -10.25 -16.62
N VAL A 59 4.76 -9.53 -15.57
CA VAL A 59 5.68 -8.94 -14.57
C VAL A 59 6.00 -9.89 -13.41
N PHE A 60 5.23 -10.97 -13.21
CA PHE A 60 5.44 -11.90 -12.09
C PHE A 60 6.34 -13.11 -12.39
N TYR A 61 6.77 -13.29 -13.64
CA TYR A 61 7.59 -14.44 -14.05
C TYR A 61 9.12 -14.18 -14.00
N SER A 62 9.60 -12.96 -13.77
CA SER A 62 11.03 -12.63 -13.85
C SER A 62 11.85 -12.88 -12.57
N LEU A 63 11.32 -13.57 -11.55
CA LEU A 63 12.03 -13.77 -10.27
C LEU A 63 12.17 -15.22 -9.78
N ARG A 64 11.99 -16.24 -10.64
CA ARG A 64 12.25 -17.65 -10.25
C ARG A 64 13.00 -18.46 -11.30
N LEU A 65 14.23 -18.07 -11.64
CA LEU A 65 15.17 -18.96 -12.33
C LEU A 65 16.61 -18.73 -11.82
N ILE A 66 16.89 -19.19 -10.60
CA ILE A 66 18.25 -19.58 -10.21
C ILE A 66 18.13 -21.01 -9.67
N SER A 67 18.96 -21.91 -10.20
CA SER A 67 18.98 -23.38 -10.01
C SER A 67 18.04 -24.13 -10.95
N VAL A 68 18.53 -24.68 -12.07
CA VAL A 68 19.15 -26.01 -12.25
C VAL A 68 19.81 -26.03 -13.66
N ASN A 69 20.85 -26.85 -13.80
CA ASN A 69 21.92 -26.74 -14.79
C ASN A 69 21.60 -27.09 -16.28
N HIS A 70 22.30 -26.33 -17.14
CA HIS A 70 22.87 -26.63 -18.45
C HIS A 70 22.03 -26.64 -19.76
N ILE A 71 22.21 -25.53 -20.49
CA ILE A 71 22.67 -25.43 -21.90
C ILE A 71 21.94 -26.32 -22.92
N CYS A 72 20.99 -25.71 -23.63
CA CYS A 72 20.87 -25.88 -25.08
C CYS A 72 20.32 -24.58 -25.71
N THR A 73 21.12 -24.03 -26.62
CA THR A 73 20.81 -22.95 -27.57
C THR A 73 20.45 -21.58 -27.00
N VAL A 74 21.48 -20.75 -26.85
CA VAL A 74 21.38 -19.29 -26.97
C VAL A 74 20.93 -18.97 -28.39
N THR A 75 19.63 -18.95 -28.65
CA THR A 75 19.06 -18.21 -29.77
C THR A 75 19.05 -16.73 -29.38
N LYS A 76 20.10 -16.03 -29.84
CA LYS A 76 20.24 -14.57 -29.89
C LYS A 76 19.94 -13.80 -28.60
N LEU A 77 20.95 -13.77 -27.74
CA LEU A 77 21.12 -12.71 -26.74
C LEU A 77 21.32 -11.29 -27.36
N THR A 78 21.25 -11.15 -28.69
CA THR A 78 21.25 -9.86 -29.39
C THR A 78 19.85 -9.31 -29.69
N ASP A 79 18.77 -10.10 -29.57
CA ASP A 79 17.40 -9.60 -29.82
C ASP A 79 16.71 -9.08 -28.53
N ILE A 80 17.28 -9.34 -27.35
CA ILE A 80 16.86 -8.71 -26.08
C ILE A 80 17.31 -7.23 -26.03
N MET A 81 18.24 -6.80 -26.90
CA MET A 81 18.58 -5.38 -27.06
C MET A 81 17.60 -4.62 -27.97
N SER A 82 16.54 -5.29 -28.47
CA SER A 82 15.46 -4.66 -29.22
C SER A 82 14.21 -4.38 -28.39
N VAL A 83 14.28 -4.49 -27.05
CA VAL A 83 13.31 -3.76 -26.22
C VAL A 83 13.43 -2.30 -26.64
N SER A 84 12.43 -1.87 -27.42
CA SER A 84 12.37 -0.53 -27.98
C SER A 84 12.78 0.45 -26.89
N PRO A 85 13.59 1.49 -27.17
CA PRO A 85 13.90 2.53 -26.19
C PRO A 85 12.63 3.03 -25.50
N ILE A 86 11.50 2.98 -26.20
CA ILE A 86 10.14 3.25 -25.72
C ILE A 86 9.69 2.24 -24.65
N LEU A 87 9.89 0.93 -24.84
CA LEU A 87 9.50 -0.11 -23.86
C LEU A 87 10.35 -0.05 -22.59
N LEU A 88 11.65 0.28 -22.71
CA LEU A 88 12.51 0.58 -21.55
C LEU A 88 12.08 1.87 -20.85
N LEU A 89 11.77 2.94 -21.60
CA LEU A 89 11.26 4.19 -21.01
C LEU A 89 9.92 3.96 -20.29
N LEU A 90 9.00 3.20 -20.90
CA LEU A 90 7.71 2.84 -20.32
C LEU A 90 7.90 1.97 -19.07
N GLY A 91 8.84 1.02 -19.09
CA GLY A 91 9.21 0.24 -17.91
C GLY A 91 9.75 1.12 -16.77
N VAL A 92 10.62 2.08 -17.08
CA VAL A 92 11.16 3.04 -16.10
C VAL A 92 10.08 4.01 -15.59
N LEU A 93 9.15 4.46 -16.44
CA LEU A 93 7.97 5.25 -16.05
C LEU A 93 7.04 4.48 -15.11
N MET A 94 6.85 3.17 -15.35
CA MET A 94 6.04 2.32 -14.48
C MET A 94 6.76 2.05 -13.14
N ILE A 95 8.08 1.84 -13.14
CA ILE A 95 8.87 1.63 -11.90
C ILE A 95 8.96 2.92 -11.06
N THR A 96 9.06 4.09 -11.70
CA THR A 96 9.10 5.39 -10.99
C THR A 96 7.76 5.79 -10.37
N SER A 97 6.66 5.13 -10.75
CA SER A 97 5.32 5.37 -10.18
C SER A 97 5.06 4.62 -8.85
N VAL A 98 5.96 3.73 -8.42
CA VAL A 98 5.78 2.96 -7.17
C VAL A 98 6.25 3.77 -5.95
N GLN A 99 5.76 5.00 -5.82
CA GLN A 99 5.69 5.61 -4.49
C GLN A 99 4.48 4.96 -3.82
N GLY A 100 4.75 4.06 -2.87
CA GLY A 100 3.68 3.39 -2.14
C GLY A 100 2.69 4.42 -1.61
N ALA A 101 1.41 4.26 -1.95
CA ALA A 101 0.37 5.18 -1.51
C ALA A 101 0.33 5.20 0.03
N VAL A 102 0.31 6.40 0.62
CA VAL A 102 0.15 6.55 2.07
C VAL A 102 -1.17 5.92 2.48
N ARG A 103 -1.14 5.06 3.49
CA ARG A 103 -2.35 4.39 4.01
C ARG A 103 -3.03 5.28 5.03
N TYR A 104 -4.35 5.20 5.12
CA TYR A 104 -5.14 6.00 6.05
C TYR A 104 -6.13 5.14 6.85
N HIS A 105 -6.53 5.66 8.00
CA HIS A 105 -7.69 5.21 8.77
C HIS A 105 -8.73 6.33 8.76
N ASP A 106 -9.91 6.03 8.23
CA ASP A 106 -10.99 7.02 8.03
C ASP A 106 -12.00 6.94 9.17
N SER A 107 -12.48 8.09 9.62
CA SER A 107 -13.61 8.19 10.54
C SER A 107 -14.94 7.93 9.81
N GLU A 108 -15.99 7.72 10.61
CA GLU A 108 -17.36 7.95 10.15
C GLU A 108 -17.56 9.42 9.73
N VAL A 109 -18.57 9.67 8.91
CA VAL A 109 -18.96 11.03 8.54
C VAL A 109 -19.57 11.74 9.75
N TYR A 110 -19.11 12.95 10.01
CA TYR A 110 -19.65 13.85 11.01
C TYR A 110 -20.09 15.16 10.36
N GLY A 111 -21.39 15.43 10.37
CA GLY A 111 -21.96 16.58 9.66
C GLY A 111 -21.71 16.45 8.15
N ASN A 112 -20.97 17.41 7.58
CA ASN A 112 -20.57 17.44 6.17
C ASN A 112 -19.08 17.16 5.97
N ARG A 113 -18.42 16.47 6.91
CA ARG A 113 -16.98 16.17 6.83
C ARG A 113 -16.67 14.76 7.34
N LYS A 114 -15.52 14.23 6.96
CA LYS A 114 -14.88 13.06 7.57
C LYS A 114 -13.40 13.33 7.79
N TYR A 115 -12.77 12.55 8.66
CA TYR A 115 -11.36 12.71 9.00
C TYR A 115 -10.57 11.46 8.64
N SER A 116 -9.35 11.63 8.16
CA SER A 116 -8.46 10.54 7.77
C SER A 116 -7.10 10.70 8.45
N ILE A 117 -6.71 9.73 9.28
CA ILE A 117 -5.38 9.73 9.90
C ILE A 117 -4.43 8.86 9.08
N SER A 118 -3.26 9.38 8.72
CA SER A 118 -2.24 8.58 8.05
C SER A 118 -1.79 7.43 8.95
N ARG A 119 -1.68 6.20 8.43
CA ARG A 119 -1.14 5.07 9.21
C ARG A 119 0.38 5.13 9.27
N ASP A 120 0.98 5.63 8.20
CA ASP A 120 2.42 5.80 8.06
C ASP A 120 2.88 7.07 8.77
N ARG A 121 4.03 6.98 9.45
CA ARG A 121 4.68 8.13 10.09
C ARG A 121 5.65 8.76 9.11
N LEU A 122 5.49 10.05 8.85
CA LEU A 122 6.30 10.80 7.89
C LEU A 122 6.96 11.98 8.59
N SER A 123 8.14 12.39 8.12
CA SER A 123 8.73 13.67 8.54
C SER A 123 7.78 14.78 8.13
N PHE A 124 7.29 15.52 9.12
CA PHE A 124 6.18 16.44 8.92
C PHE A 124 6.64 17.71 8.19
N ASN A 125 5.99 18.00 7.07
CA ASN A 125 6.14 19.24 6.35
C ASN A 125 4.74 19.71 5.95
N LEU A 126 4.36 20.92 6.37
CA LEU A 126 3.01 21.45 6.19
C LEU A 126 2.56 21.39 4.73
N ALA A 127 3.37 21.90 3.80
CA ALA A 127 3.06 21.88 2.37
C ALA A 127 2.82 20.45 1.86
N LYS A 128 3.79 19.56 2.09
CA LYS A 128 3.73 18.16 1.63
C LYS A 128 2.53 17.41 2.21
N MET A 129 2.25 17.56 3.50
CA MET A 129 1.14 16.85 4.13
C MET A 129 -0.22 17.44 3.73
N ASN A 130 -0.31 18.76 3.52
CA ASN A 130 -1.50 19.38 2.97
C ASN A 130 -1.78 18.92 1.55
N ASP A 131 -0.74 18.77 0.71
CA ASP A 131 -0.89 18.24 -0.65
C ASP A 131 -1.37 16.78 -0.64
N LEU A 132 -0.90 15.95 0.30
CA LEU A 132 -1.42 14.59 0.48
C LEU A 132 -2.89 14.57 0.89
N CYS A 133 -3.34 15.52 1.72
CA CYS A 133 -4.76 15.66 2.05
C CYS A 133 -5.59 16.18 0.86
N LYS A 134 -5.05 17.10 0.07
CA LYS A 134 -5.69 17.60 -1.17
C LYS A 134 -5.90 16.49 -2.20
N GLN A 135 -4.97 15.56 -2.33
CA GLN A 135 -5.13 14.37 -3.18
C GLN A 135 -6.33 13.49 -2.75
N ARG A 136 -6.80 13.63 -1.50
CA ARG A 136 -7.98 12.95 -0.96
C ARG A 136 -9.25 13.82 -0.99
N GLY A 137 -9.20 14.97 -1.66
CA GLY A 137 -10.31 15.91 -1.72
C GLY A 137 -10.49 16.76 -0.45
N GLY A 138 -9.47 16.83 0.40
CA GLY A 138 -9.50 17.56 1.66
C GLY A 138 -8.31 18.46 1.87
N TYR A 139 -7.97 18.70 3.13
CA TYR A 139 -6.81 19.48 3.56
C TYR A 139 -6.36 19.01 4.94
N LEU A 140 -5.19 19.45 5.40
CA LEU A 140 -4.75 19.15 6.77
C LEU A 140 -5.78 19.67 7.78
N LEU A 141 -6.06 18.89 8.82
CA LEU A 141 -7.07 19.17 9.83
C LEU A 141 -7.02 20.63 10.33
N GLN A 142 -8.16 21.30 10.28
CA GLN A 142 -8.41 22.58 10.91
C GLN A 142 -9.50 22.35 11.95
N ILE A 143 -9.40 22.94 13.14
CA ILE A 143 -10.40 22.74 14.18
C ILE A 143 -11.23 24.02 14.30
N ASP A 144 -12.46 23.96 13.82
CA ASP A 144 -13.41 25.07 13.79
C ASP A 144 -14.11 25.26 15.15
N ASP A 145 -14.44 24.16 15.84
CA ASP A 145 -15.21 24.22 17.10
C ASP A 145 -14.94 23.06 18.09
N HIS A 146 -15.61 23.14 19.24
CA HIS A 146 -15.50 22.14 20.31
C HIS A 146 -15.97 20.76 19.89
N GLN A 147 -17.03 20.69 19.09
CA GLN A 147 -17.67 19.43 18.75
C GLN A 147 -16.82 18.67 17.72
N GLU A 148 -16.26 19.35 16.74
CA GLU A 148 -15.23 18.83 15.85
C GLU A 148 -14.01 18.32 16.64
N TYR A 149 -13.51 19.11 17.59
CA TYR A 149 -12.40 18.71 18.44
C TYR A 149 -12.66 17.35 19.13
N GLN A 150 -13.85 17.14 19.70
CA GLN A 150 -14.21 15.89 20.38
C GLN A 150 -14.21 14.69 19.42
N ASN A 151 -14.69 14.88 18.20
CA ASN A 151 -14.72 13.83 17.18
C ASN A 151 -13.31 13.43 16.75
N VAL A 152 -12.45 14.42 16.48
CA VAL A 152 -11.05 14.18 16.13
C VAL A 152 -10.32 13.51 17.29
N VAL A 153 -10.52 13.96 18.54
CA VAL A 153 -9.88 13.34 19.70
C VAL A 153 -10.29 11.88 19.89
N SER A 154 -11.55 11.55 19.60
CA SER A 154 -12.03 10.16 19.66
C SER A 154 -11.32 9.27 18.61
N LEU A 155 -11.13 9.80 17.40
CA LEU A 155 -10.37 9.12 16.34
C LEU A 155 -8.88 8.96 16.69
N VAL A 156 -8.28 10.01 17.28
CA VAL A 156 -6.91 10.00 17.79
C VAL A 156 -6.75 8.93 18.87
N ALA A 157 -7.68 8.83 19.82
CA ALA A 157 -7.67 7.82 20.87
C ALA A 157 -7.73 6.39 20.30
N TYR A 158 -8.56 6.17 19.28
CA TYR A 158 -8.64 4.88 18.58
C TYR A 158 -7.35 4.55 17.80
N SER A 159 -6.66 5.57 17.29
CA SER A 159 -5.50 5.41 16.40
C SER A 159 -4.16 5.18 17.15
N GLY A 160 -4.20 5.05 18.48
CA GLY A 160 -3.06 4.73 19.33
C GLY A 160 -2.17 5.93 19.65
N HIS A 161 -0.93 5.66 20.09
CA HIS A 161 0.00 6.72 20.53
C HIS A 161 0.77 7.35 19.38
N GLY A 162 0.92 8.66 19.42
CA GLY A 162 1.86 9.39 18.59
C GLY A 162 1.49 10.85 18.46
N PRO A 163 2.42 11.67 17.94
CA PRO A 163 2.06 12.98 17.47
C PRO A 163 1.15 12.85 16.25
N PHE A 164 -0.03 13.46 16.31
CA PHE A 164 -0.96 13.58 15.19
C PHE A 164 -0.97 15.02 14.72
N MET A 165 -0.34 15.27 13.59
CA MET A 165 -0.09 16.59 13.06
C MET A 165 -1.35 17.17 12.44
N THR A 166 -1.59 18.44 12.75
CA THR A 166 -2.72 19.23 12.25
C THR A 166 -2.28 20.16 11.12
N GLY A 167 -3.21 20.94 10.56
CA GLY A 167 -2.93 22.03 9.63
C GLY A 167 -2.69 23.37 10.31
N ILE A 168 -2.68 23.43 11.64
CA ILE A 168 -2.49 24.67 12.40
C ILE A 168 -1.00 24.96 12.55
N THR A 169 -0.62 26.22 12.36
CA THR A 169 0.75 26.71 12.44
C THR A 169 0.77 28.21 12.77
N ASP A 170 1.85 28.71 13.35
CA ASP A 170 2.14 30.13 13.47
C ASP A 170 3.41 30.53 12.67
N GLU A 171 3.82 29.70 11.71
CA GLU A 171 4.94 29.97 10.80
C GLU A 171 4.77 31.34 10.13
N GLY A 172 5.72 32.23 10.38
CA GLY A 172 5.75 33.60 9.86
C GLY A 172 5.31 34.68 10.86
N SER A 173 4.61 34.30 11.94
CA SER A 173 4.22 35.22 13.02
C SER A 173 3.98 34.47 14.32
N GLU A 174 5.05 34.32 15.11
CA GLU A 174 5.05 33.67 16.42
C GLU A 174 3.84 34.05 17.30
N GLY A 175 3.18 33.05 17.87
CA GLY A 175 2.01 33.19 18.74
C GLY A 175 0.70 33.51 18.00
N HIS A 176 0.73 33.68 16.67
CA HIS A 176 -0.45 33.93 15.85
C HIS A 176 -0.78 32.71 14.99
N PHE A 177 -1.50 31.76 15.59
CA PHE A 177 -1.87 30.51 14.94
C PHE A 177 -2.93 30.70 13.86
N TYR A 178 -2.68 30.11 12.70
CA TYR A 178 -3.55 30.11 11.53
C TYR A 178 -3.61 28.73 10.89
N ASN A 179 -4.66 28.52 10.10
CA ASN A 179 -4.86 27.32 9.31
C ASN A 179 -4.02 27.39 8.02
N TYR A 180 -3.11 26.42 7.83
CA TYR A 180 -2.18 26.43 6.71
C TYR A 180 -2.88 26.42 5.34
N ASN A 181 -4.03 25.77 5.23
CA ASN A 181 -4.71 25.55 3.96
C ASN A 181 -5.35 26.84 3.39
N ASP A 182 -6.13 27.56 4.19
CA ASP A 182 -6.90 28.73 3.74
C ASP A 182 -6.35 30.06 4.31
N LYS A 183 -5.30 29.98 5.13
CA LYS A 183 -4.64 31.12 5.78
C LYS A 183 -5.55 31.92 6.72
N THR A 184 -6.64 31.31 7.18
CA THR A 184 -7.52 31.92 8.18
C THR A 184 -6.98 31.74 9.60
N PRO A 185 -7.28 32.66 10.53
CA PRO A 185 -6.92 32.46 11.95
C PRO A 185 -7.51 31.15 12.50
N ALA A 186 -6.74 30.43 13.29
CA ALA A 186 -7.22 29.20 13.94
C ALA A 186 -8.34 29.55 14.93
N LYS A 187 -9.50 28.91 14.79
CA LYS A 187 -10.72 29.30 15.52
C LYS A 187 -10.83 28.62 16.88
N TYR A 188 -10.39 27.37 16.98
CA TYR A 188 -10.49 26.59 18.19
C TYR A 188 -9.15 25.96 18.57
N LEU A 189 -8.57 26.47 19.65
CA LEU A 189 -7.29 26.03 20.19
C LEU A 189 -7.47 25.53 21.62
N LYS A 190 -7.53 24.21 21.80
CA LYS A 190 -7.55 23.58 23.12
C LYS A 190 -6.16 23.08 23.49
N TRP A 191 -5.31 24.01 23.91
CA TRP A 191 -3.96 23.71 24.36
C TRP A 191 -3.94 22.78 25.57
N ARG A 192 -2.93 21.93 25.64
CA ARG A 192 -2.59 21.21 26.87
C ARG A 192 -2.08 22.19 27.91
N TRP A 193 -2.02 21.75 29.15
CA TRP A 193 -1.43 22.56 30.20
C TRP A 193 0.03 22.89 29.86
N PHE A 194 0.40 24.17 29.97
CA PHE A 194 1.70 24.73 29.60
C PHE A 194 2.01 24.73 28.09
N GLN A 195 0.98 24.78 27.24
CA GLN A 195 1.13 24.91 25.80
C GLN A 195 0.33 26.12 25.27
N PRO A 196 0.73 26.73 24.13
CA PRO A 196 2.00 26.47 23.44
C PRO A 196 3.18 27.03 24.26
N ASP A 197 4.34 26.37 24.23
CA ASP A 197 5.53 26.82 24.97
C ASP A 197 6.66 27.36 24.07
N ASN A 198 6.49 27.23 22.75
CA ASN A 198 7.45 27.62 21.73
C ASN A 198 8.87 27.14 22.06
N TRP A 199 9.02 25.87 22.43
CA TRP A 199 10.29 25.32 22.88
C TRP A 199 11.32 25.26 21.74
N TRP A 200 12.07 26.35 21.56
CA TRP A 200 13.08 26.55 20.50
C TRP A 200 12.52 26.79 19.08
N GLY A 201 11.42 27.53 18.95
CA GLY A 201 10.88 27.91 17.62
C GLY A 201 9.95 26.86 17.03
N GLU A 202 8.94 26.46 17.79
CA GLU A 202 8.02 25.38 17.49
C GLU A 202 6.79 25.87 16.75
N ASN A 203 6.84 25.83 15.41
CA ASN A 203 5.80 26.46 14.60
C ASN A 203 4.66 25.54 14.12
N CYS A 204 4.72 24.24 14.39
CA CYS A 204 3.73 23.26 13.94
C CYS A 204 2.87 22.79 15.11
N VAL A 205 1.62 22.39 14.86
CA VAL A 205 0.73 21.94 15.95
C VAL A 205 0.33 20.47 15.78
N GLU A 206 0.47 19.71 16.85
CA GLU A 206 -0.06 18.35 16.98
C GLU A 206 -1.22 18.28 17.97
N ILE A 207 -2.05 17.26 17.80
CA ILE A 207 -3.14 16.94 18.70
C ILE A 207 -2.88 15.60 19.43
N TRP A 208 -3.13 15.63 20.73
CA TRP A 208 -3.21 14.46 21.61
C TRP A 208 -4.63 14.31 22.16
N THR A 209 -4.90 13.19 22.82
CA THR A 209 -6.19 12.98 23.50
C THR A 209 -6.48 14.02 24.60
N ILE A 210 -5.44 14.65 25.13
CA ILE A 210 -5.52 15.63 26.22
C ILE A 210 -5.39 17.10 25.76
N GLY A 211 -5.25 17.37 24.45
CA GLY A 211 -5.13 18.72 23.91
C GLY A 211 -4.05 18.88 22.84
N LEU A 212 -3.88 20.13 22.42
CA LEU A 212 -2.88 20.56 21.45
C LEU A 212 -1.51 20.81 22.09
N ASN A 213 -0.46 20.66 21.28
CA ASN A 213 0.93 20.94 21.61
C ASN A 213 1.56 21.60 20.37
N ASP A 214 2.31 22.67 20.54
CA ASP A 214 3.19 23.15 19.48
C ASP A 214 4.46 22.30 19.44
N LEU A 215 5.08 22.16 18.28
CA LEU A 215 6.30 21.41 18.12
C LEU A 215 7.13 21.90 16.93
N ALA A 216 8.42 21.61 16.95
CA ALA A 216 9.27 21.84 15.80
C ALA A 216 8.71 21.13 14.55
N CYS A 217 8.53 21.88 13.46
CA CYS A 217 8.22 21.31 12.16
C CYS A 217 9.34 20.33 11.72
N GLY A 218 8.99 19.30 10.94
CA GLY A 218 9.95 18.26 10.53
C GLY A 218 9.93 17.00 11.40
N LYS A 219 9.35 17.06 12.62
CA LYS A 219 9.20 15.89 13.49
C LYS A 219 8.39 14.79 12.79
N THR A 220 8.79 13.56 13.01
CA THR A 220 8.14 12.39 12.39
C THR A 220 6.84 12.05 13.12
N GLY A 221 5.72 12.16 12.43
CA GLY A 221 4.39 11.88 12.99
C GLY A 221 3.39 11.40 11.95
N ARG A 222 2.17 11.13 12.40
CA ARG A 222 1.03 10.89 11.52
C ARG A 222 0.32 12.21 11.28
N HIS A 223 -0.28 12.43 10.12
CA HIS A 223 -1.07 13.63 9.86
C HIS A 223 -2.55 13.30 9.76
N ILE A 224 -3.39 14.29 10.11
CA ILE A 224 -4.84 14.19 10.00
C ILE A 224 -5.30 15.05 8.83
N CYS A 225 -6.07 14.45 7.93
CA CYS A 225 -6.79 15.17 6.89
C CYS A 225 -8.25 15.35 7.29
N GLU A 226 -8.81 16.51 6.96
CA GLU A 226 -10.23 16.81 7.00
C GLU A 226 -10.75 16.85 5.57
N ILE A 227 -11.83 16.12 5.30
CA ILE A 227 -12.36 15.89 3.96
C ILE A 227 -13.84 16.27 3.96
N PRO A 228 -14.24 17.37 3.29
CA PRO A 228 -15.65 17.69 3.07
C PRO A 228 -16.35 16.57 2.29
N VAL A 229 -17.60 16.26 2.65
CA VAL A 229 -18.46 15.25 1.98
C VAL A 229 -19.78 15.83 1.49
#